data_AF-A0A848IVY7-F1
#
_entry.id   AF-A0A848IVY7-F1
#
_cell.length_a   1.000
_cell.length_b   1.000
_cell.length_c   1.000
_cell.angle_alpha   90.00
_cell.angle_beta   90.00
_cell.angle_gamma   90.00
#
_symmetry.space_group_name_H-M   'P 1'
#
loop_
_entity.id
_entity.type
_entity.pdbx_description
1 polymer ?
#
loop_
_entity_poly.entity_id
_entity_poly.type
_entity_poly.pdbx_seq_one_letter_code
_entity_poly.pdbx_strand_id
1 'polypeptide(L)'
;MNLIQYLIISSFTLSVLLFVYRIFIEDKTNFKISRFYLLIAGTISLIIPFQPWAIGTNEIPAALSNEYQDLLEKTRGIGNYSIDNPGVQIGILDIITMIYFVGFIIMTLRFISSLFKIADIYSKGKVEYHDELTIVYNNEYKEPFTFFKWVFLPKDYLNKEDIRKVLIHEKTHAEKLHSIDRFIAEIIVIIQWFNPLSRSYQGQIELINEYEADHSVINKGINKYDYQALIINQIAEEKLITFSSHLNQSQTKKRMIMMNKNIKFSRSSVFRVLLIIPVTALLVFGIACTRDEQIADHQVRIDPELENAIYIVDGVQVDNIDDIEESSIKSIDINKDDNTVTINTKTSMEMPSGNLLCLINGEKQPDNFDVNSIDPATIETMNICKGEKLVKQYTDEDYDGVILITLK
;
A
#
# COMPACT_ATOMS: atom_id res chain seq x y z
N MET A 1 -4.01 4.40 0.29
CA MET A 1 -2.75 3.65 0.02
C MET A 1 -2.22 4.07 -1.33
N ASN A 2 -0.95 4.50 -1.40
CA ASN A 2 -0.33 4.92 -2.66
C ASN A 2 0.16 3.70 -3.46
N LEU A 3 0.24 3.82 -4.79
CA LEU A 3 0.64 2.73 -5.70
C LEU A 3 1.98 2.08 -5.30
N ILE A 4 2.96 2.89 -4.89
CA ILE A 4 4.29 2.39 -4.49
C ILE A 4 4.18 1.48 -3.25
N GLN A 5 3.39 1.87 -2.26
CA GLN A 5 3.15 1.06 -1.06
C GLN A 5 2.47 -0.27 -1.42
N TYR A 6 1.49 -0.23 -2.32
CA TYR A 6 0.85 -1.45 -2.85
C TYR A 6 1.90 -2.40 -3.47
N LEU A 7 2.76 -1.88 -4.36
CA LEU A 7 3.76 -2.69 -5.07
C LEU A 7 4.81 -3.29 -4.13
N ILE A 8 5.25 -2.54 -3.11
CA ILE A 8 6.19 -3.02 -2.10
C ILE A 8 5.57 -4.16 -1.28
N ILE A 9 4.36 -3.96 -0.72
CA ILE A 9 3.69 -4.98 0.09
C ILE A 9 3.40 -6.23 -0.75
N SER A 10 2.94 -6.05 -1.99
CA SER A 10 2.64 -7.15 -2.91
C SER A 10 3.88 -7.97 -3.27
N SER A 11 4.98 -7.29 -3.62
CA SER A 11 6.24 -7.95 -3.97
C SER A 11 6.89 -8.65 -2.78
N PHE A 12 6.85 -8.05 -1.59
CA PHE A 12 7.32 -8.68 -0.36
C PHE A 12 6.52 -9.95 -0.05
N THR A 13 5.19 -9.87 -0.14
CA THR A 13 4.28 -11.00 0.09
C THR A 13 4.56 -12.14 -0.88
N LEU A 14 4.68 -11.87 -2.19
CA LEU A 14 5.01 -12.88 -3.19
C LEU A 14 6.34 -13.57 -2.86
N SER A 15 7.34 -12.79 -2.43
CA SER A 15 8.68 -13.27 -2.12
C SER A 15 8.69 -14.23 -0.92
N VAL A 16 7.98 -13.87 0.17
CA VAL A 16 7.85 -14.70 1.37
C VAL A 16 7.13 -16.01 1.04
N LEU A 17 6.01 -15.95 0.31
CA LEU A 17 5.25 -17.15 -0.07
C LEU A 17 6.06 -18.05 -1.02
N LEU A 18 6.80 -17.48 -1.97
CA LEU A 18 7.69 -18.26 -2.83
C LEU A 18 8.81 -18.95 -2.04
N PHE A 19 9.32 -18.32 -0.99
CA PHE A 19 10.33 -18.91 -0.13
C PHE A 19 9.79 -20.09 0.69
N VAL A 20 8.57 -19.96 1.22
CA VAL A 20 7.86 -21.06 1.89
C VAL A 20 7.67 -22.23 0.92
N TYR A 21 7.28 -21.95 -0.32
CA TYR A 21 7.20 -22.99 -1.35
C TYR A 21 8.53 -23.73 -1.54
N ARG A 22 9.63 -23.00 -1.71
CA ARG A 22 10.95 -23.60 -1.95
C ARG A 22 11.40 -24.51 -0.81
N ILE A 23 11.21 -24.10 0.44
CA ILE A 23 11.69 -24.87 1.60
C ILE A 23 10.78 -26.06 1.92
N PHE A 24 9.47 -25.85 1.88
CA PHE A 24 8.52 -26.83 2.42
C PHE A 24 7.81 -27.65 1.35
N ILE A 25 7.72 -27.18 0.10
CA ILE A 25 6.79 -27.72 -0.89
C ILE A 25 7.48 -28.32 -2.13
N GLU A 26 8.41 -27.58 -2.77
CA GLU A 26 8.95 -27.80 -4.14
C GLU A 26 9.26 -29.27 -4.48
N ASP A 27 9.86 -30.01 -3.55
CA ASP A 27 10.25 -31.41 -3.78
C ASP A 27 9.53 -32.40 -2.87
N LYS A 28 8.68 -31.93 -1.95
CA LYS A 28 8.18 -32.75 -0.84
C LYS A 28 6.70 -33.09 -0.95
N THR A 29 6.00 -32.55 -1.95
CA THR A 29 4.55 -32.69 -2.13
C THR A 29 4.18 -33.16 -3.54
N ASN A 30 2.91 -33.53 -3.73
CA ASN A 30 2.40 -33.89 -5.05
C ASN A 30 2.26 -32.63 -5.94
N PHE A 31 2.45 -32.82 -7.25
CA PHE A 31 2.39 -31.74 -8.23
C PHE A 31 1.09 -30.94 -8.22
N LYS A 32 -0.06 -31.61 -8.10
CA LYS A 32 -1.37 -30.93 -8.06
C LYS A 32 -1.47 -29.95 -6.89
N ILE A 33 -0.95 -30.37 -5.73
CA ILE A 33 -0.96 -29.59 -4.49
C ILE A 33 0.04 -28.42 -4.59
N SER A 34 1.22 -28.69 -5.15
CA SER A 34 2.23 -27.66 -5.42
C SER A 34 1.72 -26.59 -6.39
N ARG A 35 1.07 -27.01 -7.48
CA ARG A 35 0.44 -26.13 -8.47
C ARG A 35 -0.63 -25.26 -7.82
N PHE A 36 -1.54 -25.88 -7.06
CA PHE A 36 -2.59 -25.16 -6.34
C PHE A 36 -2.02 -24.12 -5.35
N TYR A 37 -0.99 -24.49 -4.58
CA TYR A 37 -0.31 -23.56 -3.68
C TYR A 37 0.26 -22.36 -4.44
N LEU A 38 0.99 -22.58 -5.54
CA LEU A 38 1.63 -21.50 -6.29
C LEU A 38 0.59 -20.55 -6.90
N LEU A 39 -0.51 -21.07 -7.44
CA LEU A 39 -1.59 -20.23 -7.96
C LEU A 39 -2.23 -19.38 -6.87
N ILE A 40 -2.55 -19.97 -5.71
CA ILE A 40 -3.08 -19.24 -4.56
C ILE A 40 -2.07 -18.20 -4.05
N ALA A 41 -0.81 -18.57 -3.87
CA ALA A 41 0.22 -17.66 -3.39
C ALA A 41 0.37 -16.42 -4.29
N GLY A 42 0.35 -16.62 -5.61
CA GLY A 42 0.36 -15.54 -6.59
C GLY A 42 -0.84 -14.61 -6.43
N THR A 43 -2.06 -15.17 -6.39
CA THR A 43 -3.29 -14.36 -6.21
C THR A 43 -3.35 -13.63 -4.87
N ILE A 44 -3.01 -14.30 -3.76
CA ILE A 44 -2.95 -13.71 -2.42
C ILE A 44 -1.98 -12.53 -2.38
N SER A 45 -0.83 -12.63 -3.06
CA SER A 45 0.15 -11.53 -3.09
C SER A 45 -0.40 -10.24 -3.72
N LEU A 46 -1.37 -10.34 -4.63
CA LEU A 46 -2.04 -9.19 -5.23
C LEU A 46 -3.23 -8.69 -4.42
N ILE A 47 -3.90 -9.58 -3.67
CA ILE A 47 -5.12 -9.28 -2.90
C ILE A 47 -4.81 -8.67 -1.53
N ILE A 48 -3.77 -9.15 -0.84
CA ILE A 48 -3.39 -8.72 0.52
C ILE A 48 -3.29 -7.19 0.66
N PRO A 49 -2.66 -6.45 -0.26
CA PRO A 49 -2.58 -5.00 -0.14
C PRO A 49 -3.94 -4.29 -0.20
N PHE A 50 -4.96 -4.85 -0.86
CA PHE A 50 -6.28 -4.20 -1.00
C PHE A 50 -7.14 -4.26 0.27
N GLN A 51 -6.66 -4.88 1.34
CA GLN A 51 -7.47 -5.02 2.54
C GLN A 51 -7.58 -3.71 3.34
N PRO A 52 -8.71 -3.45 4.02
CA PRO A 52 -8.96 -2.17 4.71
C PRO A 52 -7.88 -1.76 5.73
N TRP A 53 -7.22 -2.72 6.37
CA TRP A 53 -6.12 -2.44 7.31
C TRP A 53 -4.84 -1.95 6.60
N ALA A 54 -4.62 -2.35 5.34
CA ALA A 54 -3.55 -1.83 4.49
C ALA A 54 -3.93 -0.51 3.79
N ILE A 55 -5.23 -0.31 3.52
CA ILE A 55 -5.77 0.94 3.00
C ILE A 55 -5.97 1.90 4.15
N GLY A 56 -4.97 2.74 4.41
CA GLY A 56 -5.18 3.82 5.36
C GLY A 56 -6.28 4.76 4.95
N THR A 57 -7.44 4.66 5.62
CA THR A 57 -8.34 5.79 5.78
C THR A 57 -7.62 6.75 6.72
N ASN A 58 -6.87 7.67 6.12
CA ASN A 58 -6.44 8.89 6.80
C ASN A 58 -7.69 9.76 6.95
N GLU A 59 -8.65 9.34 7.77
CA GLU A 59 -9.62 10.29 8.31
C GLU A 59 -8.85 11.06 9.38
N ILE A 60 -8.17 12.12 8.94
CA ILE A 60 -7.74 13.18 9.85
C ILE A 60 -9.06 13.67 10.48
N PRO A 61 -9.22 13.63 11.82
CA PRO A 61 -10.38 14.22 12.47
C PRO A 61 -10.56 15.64 11.94
N ALA A 62 -11.77 16.01 11.53
CA ALA A 62 -12.04 17.30 10.88
C ALA A 62 -11.46 18.50 11.66
N ALA A 63 -11.34 18.38 12.99
CA ALA A 63 -10.67 19.34 13.87
C ALA A 63 -9.17 19.56 13.53
N LEU A 64 -8.39 18.49 13.35
CA LEU A 64 -6.96 18.57 13.01
C LEU A 64 -6.72 19.01 11.56
N SER A 65 -7.66 18.70 10.66
CA SER A 65 -7.63 19.17 9.26
C SER A 65 -7.75 20.70 9.19
N ASN A 66 -8.66 21.28 9.97
CA ASN A 66 -8.91 22.72 9.95
C ASN A 66 -7.77 23.52 10.59
N GLU A 67 -7.17 22.99 11.66
CA GLU A 67 -6.02 23.62 12.32
C GLU A 67 -4.75 23.58 11.43
N TYR A 68 -4.51 22.48 10.70
CA TYR A 68 -3.43 22.41 9.72
C TYR A 68 -3.63 23.38 8.55
N GLN A 69 -4.87 23.60 8.10
CA GLN A 69 -5.17 24.58 7.05
C GLN A 69 -4.99 26.03 7.55
N ASP A 70 -5.43 26.33 8.78
CA ASP A 70 -5.29 27.66 9.39
C ASP A 70 -3.82 28.02 9.65
N LEU A 71 -3.00 27.06 10.11
CA LEU A 71 -1.55 27.24 10.28
C LEU A 71 -0.82 27.45 8.94
N LEU A 72 -1.23 26.77 7.87
CA LEU A 72 -0.67 26.96 6.53
C LEU A 72 -1.06 28.31 5.91
N GLU A 73 -2.26 28.83 6.21
CA GLU A 73 -2.74 30.13 5.76
C GLU A 73 -2.05 31.28 6.51
N LYS A 74 -1.82 31.10 7.82
CA LYS A 74 -1.08 32.05 8.67
C LYS A 74 0.40 32.15 8.30
N THR A 75 1.00 31.06 7.81
CA THR A 75 2.40 31.04 7.34
C THR A 75 2.56 31.68 5.95
N ARG A 76 1.48 31.83 5.16
CA ARG A 76 1.49 32.55 3.87
C ARG A 76 1.40 34.08 4.02
N GLY A 77 1.05 34.59 5.20
CA GLY A 77 0.96 36.02 5.48
C GLY A 77 2.30 36.74 5.66
N ILE A 78 3.42 36.03 5.72
CA ILE A 78 4.75 36.61 5.90
C ILE A 78 5.62 36.28 4.69
N GLY A 79 5.53 37.15 3.69
CA GLY A 79 6.56 37.45 2.69
C GLY A 79 7.36 36.29 2.11
N ASN A 80 6.81 35.65 1.08
CA ASN A 80 7.62 35.12 -0.03
C ASN A 80 6.82 35.30 -1.33
N TYR A 81 7.22 36.27 -2.15
CA TYR A 81 6.84 36.30 -3.56
C TYR A 81 7.43 35.05 -4.23
N SER A 82 6.63 33.99 -4.29
CA SER A 82 6.92 32.87 -5.16
C SER A 82 6.51 33.33 -6.56
N ILE A 83 7.47 33.36 -7.48
CA ILE A 83 7.18 33.53 -8.90
C ILE A 83 6.26 32.38 -9.29
N ASP A 84 5.01 32.73 -9.58
CA ASP A 84 3.97 31.83 -10.06
C ASP A 84 4.31 31.42 -11.49
N ASN A 85 5.29 30.52 -11.63
CA ASN A 85 5.35 29.65 -12.78
C ASN A 85 4.39 28.49 -12.48
N PRO A 86 3.34 28.25 -13.28
CA PRO A 86 2.60 26.99 -13.25
C PRO A 86 3.48 25.87 -13.88
N GLY A 87 4.73 25.79 -13.46
CA GLY A 87 5.63 24.69 -13.76
C GLY A 87 5.23 23.54 -12.87
N VAL A 88 4.84 22.42 -13.48
CA VAL A 88 4.57 21.17 -12.79
C VAL A 88 5.79 20.83 -11.91
N GLN A 89 5.64 20.93 -10.59
CA GLN A 89 6.66 20.47 -9.66
C GLN A 89 6.59 18.94 -9.64
N ILE A 90 7.40 18.30 -10.49
CA ILE A 90 7.48 16.83 -10.55
C ILE A 90 8.28 16.35 -9.34
N GLY A 91 7.63 15.66 -8.41
CA GLY A 91 8.29 15.03 -7.27
C GLY A 91 9.03 13.75 -7.66
N ILE A 92 9.97 13.31 -6.81
CA ILE A 92 10.70 12.04 -7.01
C ILE A 92 9.74 10.84 -7.09
N LEU A 93 8.66 10.85 -6.29
CA LEU A 93 7.64 9.80 -6.31
C LEU A 93 6.87 9.76 -7.63
N ASP A 94 6.68 10.90 -8.30
CA ASP A 94 6.04 10.98 -9.61
C ASP A 94 6.95 10.39 -10.69
N ILE A 95 8.26 10.67 -10.63
CA ILE A 95 9.26 10.07 -11.53
C ILE A 95 9.29 8.55 -11.36
N ILE A 96 9.32 8.05 -10.13
CA ILE A 96 9.31 6.60 -9.85
C ILE A 96 8.03 5.97 -10.40
N THR A 97 6.88 6.62 -10.19
CA THR A 97 5.58 6.15 -10.69
C THR A 97 5.57 6.14 -12.24
N MET A 98 6.13 7.15 -12.88
CA MET A 98 6.27 7.22 -14.33
C MET A 98 7.15 6.09 -14.87
N ILE A 99 8.32 5.85 -14.26
CA ILE A 99 9.21 4.73 -14.61
C ILE A 99 8.48 3.39 -14.48
N TYR A 100 7.70 3.21 -13.40
CA TYR A 100 6.90 2.01 -13.19
C TYR A 100 5.93 1.78 -14.36
N PHE A 101 5.16 2.80 -14.77
CA PHE A 101 4.20 2.69 -15.87
C PHE A 101 4.88 2.44 -17.22
N VAL A 102 6.04 3.06 -17.48
CA VAL A 102 6.82 2.80 -18.70
C VAL A 102 7.20 1.31 -18.77
N GLY A 103 7.76 0.75 -17.68
CA GLY A 103 8.10 -0.66 -17.63
C GLY A 103 6.87 -1.59 -17.75
N PHE A 104 5.76 -1.22 -17.10
CA PHE A 104 4.50 -1.95 -17.18
C PHE A 104 3.96 -2.00 -18.62
N ILE A 105 3.98 -0.88 -19.34
CA ILE A 105 3.56 -0.80 -20.75
C ILE A 105 4.47 -1.66 -21.62
N ILE A 106 5.80 -1.59 -21.46
CA ILE A 106 6.75 -2.40 -22.22
C ILE A 106 6.49 -3.90 -22.02
N MET A 107 6.30 -4.34 -20.78
CA MET A 107 6.01 -5.75 -20.47
C MET A 107 4.66 -6.18 -21.05
N THR A 108 3.64 -5.33 -20.96
CA THR A 108 2.30 -5.59 -21.52
C THR A 108 2.35 -5.70 -23.04
N LEU A 109 3.05 -4.78 -23.73
CA LEU A 109 3.20 -4.83 -25.18
C LEU A 109 3.98 -6.08 -25.63
N ARG A 110 5.03 -6.45 -24.90
CA ARG A 110 5.78 -7.69 -25.15
C ARG A 110 4.87 -8.92 -25.01
N PHE A 111 4.01 -8.94 -24.00
CA PHE A 111 3.04 -10.02 -23.78
C PHE A 111 1.97 -10.09 -24.88
N ILE A 112 1.37 -8.95 -25.24
CA ILE A 112 0.42 -8.87 -26.34
C ILE A 112 1.07 -9.35 -27.66
N SER A 113 2.32 -8.95 -27.90
CA SER A 113 3.08 -9.39 -29.08
C SER A 113 3.30 -10.91 -29.11
N SER A 114 3.48 -11.57 -27.97
CA SER A 114 3.62 -13.03 -27.93
C SER A 114 2.30 -13.73 -28.27
N LEU A 115 1.17 -13.19 -27.81
CA LEU A 115 -0.16 -13.70 -28.18
C LEU A 115 -0.42 -13.53 -29.68
N PHE A 116 -0.07 -12.39 -30.27
CA PHE A 116 -0.19 -12.20 -31.72
C PHE A 116 0.68 -13.17 -32.53
N LYS A 117 1.89 -13.49 -32.06
CA LYS A 117 2.73 -14.51 -32.72
C LYS A 117 2.08 -15.88 -32.72
N ILE A 118 1.45 -16.29 -31.62
CA ILE A 118 0.73 -17.57 -31.56
C ILE A 118 -0.46 -17.57 -32.54
N ALA A 119 -1.21 -16.47 -32.60
CA ALA A 119 -2.31 -16.31 -33.55
C ALA A 119 -1.83 -16.34 -35.01
N ASP A 120 -0.70 -15.71 -35.31
CA ASP A 120 -0.07 -15.72 -36.63
C ASP A 120 0.34 -17.15 -37.04
N ILE A 121 1.04 -17.87 -36.16
CA ILE A 121 1.44 -19.29 -36.38
C ILE A 121 0.21 -20.17 -36.62
N TYR A 122 -0.86 -19.97 -35.83
CA TYR A 122 -2.12 -20.68 -36.00
C TYR A 122 -2.74 -20.41 -37.37
N SER A 123 -2.79 -19.15 -37.79
CA SER A 123 -3.42 -18.74 -39.06
C SER A 123 -2.73 -19.32 -40.31
N LYS A 124 -1.41 -19.57 -40.22
CA LYS A 124 -0.59 -20.12 -41.31
C LYS A 124 -0.46 -21.65 -41.29
N GLY A 125 -0.84 -22.29 -40.18
CA GLY A 125 -0.69 -23.72 -39.98
C GLY A 125 -1.78 -24.54 -40.68
N LYS A 126 -1.44 -25.80 -41.02
CA LYS A 126 -2.45 -26.78 -41.44
C LYS A 126 -3.13 -27.32 -40.20
N VAL A 127 -4.45 -27.16 -40.10
CA VAL A 127 -5.24 -27.56 -38.93
C VAL A 127 -5.85 -28.94 -39.14
N GLU A 128 -5.67 -29.84 -38.17
CA GLU A 128 -6.32 -31.15 -38.10
C GLU A 128 -6.99 -31.34 -36.74
N TYR A 129 -8.20 -31.89 -36.74
CA TYR A 129 -8.98 -32.14 -35.53
C TYR A 129 -8.84 -33.61 -35.11
N HIS A 130 -8.36 -33.85 -33.90
CA HIS A 130 -8.20 -35.19 -33.31
C HIS A 130 -8.82 -35.20 -31.91
N ASP A 131 -9.96 -35.88 -31.76
CA ASP A 131 -10.77 -35.92 -30.54
C ASP A 131 -11.09 -34.51 -29.99
N GLU A 132 -10.57 -34.17 -28.81
CA GLU A 132 -10.74 -32.90 -28.11
C GLU A 132 -9.61 -31.89 -28.40
N LEU A 133 -8.63 -32.26 -29.23
CA LEU A 133 -7.45 -31.46 -29.55
C LEU A 133 -7.49 -30.94 -30.99
N THR A 134 -7.00 -29.72 -31.16
CA THR A 134 -6.70 -29.17 -32.48
C THR A 134 -5.20 -29.26 -32.70
N ILE A 135 -4.76 -30.05 -33.66
CA ILE A 135 -3.36 -30.17 -34.01
C ILE A 135 -3.08 -29.22 -35.16
N VAL A 136 -2.07 -28.37 -34.99
CA VAL A 136 -1.63 -27.39 -35.99
C VAL A 136 -0.24 -27.79 -36.47
N TYR A 137 -0.12 -28.04 -37.76
CA TYR A 137 1.14 -28.43 -38.40
C TYR A 137 1.77 -27.26 -39.13
N ASN A 138 2.95 -26.84 -38.70
CA ASN A 138 3.73 -25.76 -39.32
C ASN A 138 5.23 -25.96 -39.04
N ASN A 139 6.11 -25.48 -39.93
CA ASN A 139 7.57 -25.53 -39.77
C ASN A 139 8.15 -24.18 -39.31
N GLU A 140 7.32 -23.19 -38.95
CA GLU A 140 7.77 -21.91 -38.37
C GLU A 140 8.42 -22.05 -36.98
N TYR A 141 8.30 -23.21 -36.33
CA TYR A 141 8.90 -23.51 -35.03
C TYR A 141 9.60 -24.89 -35.07
N LYS A 142 10.61 -25.04 -34.21
CA LYS A 142 11.42 -26.26 -34.14
C LYS A 142 10.92 -27.25 -33.09
N GLU A 143 10.27 -26.76 -32.04
CA GLU A 143 9.82 -27.57 -30.91
C GLU A 143 8.30 -27.62 -30.83
N PRO A 144 7.73 -28.80 -30.50
CA PRO A 144 6.33 -28.93 -30.13
C PRO A 144 5.98 -28.00 -28.97
N PHE A 145 4.80 -27.39 -29.04
CA PHE A 145 4.25 -26.68 -27.89
C PHE A 145 2.73 -26.69 -27.90
N THR A 146 2.14 -26.47 -26.73
CA THR A 146 0.69 -26.43 -26.55
C THR A 146 0.24 -25.08 -26.03
N PHE A 147 -0.82 -24.54 -26.64
CA PHE A 147 -1.52 -23.35 -26.20
C PHE A 147 -3.02 -23.60 -26.13
N PHE A 148 -3.60 -23.59 -24.93
CA PHE A 148 -4.96 -24.04 -24.65
C PHE A 148 -5.21 -25.44 -25.23
N LYS A 149 -6.14 -25.58 -26.18
CA LYS A 149 -6.46 -26.86 -26.84
C LYS A 149 -5.75 -27.03 -28.18
N TRP A 150 -4.81 -26.14 -28.51
CA TRP A 150 -4.05 -26.17 -29.75
C TRP A 150 -2.67 -26.78 -29.50
N VAL A 151 -2.38 -27.88 -30.19
CA VAL A 151 -1.09 -28.56 -30.14
C VAL A 151 -0.34 -28.27 -31.43
N PHE A 152 0.78 -27.58 -31.34
CA PHE A 152 1.60 -27.18 -32.46
C PHE A 152 2.70 -28.22 -32.67
N LEU A 153 2.71 -28.89 -33.83
CA LEU A 153 3.72 -29.89 -34.21
C LEU A 153 4.47 -29.53 -35.50
N PRO A 154 5.81 -29.65 -35.53
CA PRO A 154 6.55 -29.50 -36.79
C PRO A 154 6.21 -30.64 -37.76
N LYS A 155 6.21 -30.39 -39.07
CA LYS A 155 5.83 -31.40 -40.08
C LYS A 155 6.87 -32.51 -40.21
N ASP A 156 8.15 -32.17 -40.08
CA ASP A 156 9.28 -33.09 -40.26
C ASP A 156 9.76 -33.70 -38.93
N TYR A 157 8.86 -33.81 -37.95
CA TYR A 157 9.22 -34.09 -36.57
C TYR A 157 9.27 -35.57 -36.23
N LEU A 158 10.47 -36.10 -36.03
CA LEU A 158 10.80 -37.39 -35.38
C LEU A 158 10.12 -38.66 -35.95
N ASN A 159 10.58 -39.82 -35.47
CA ASN A 159 9.99 -41.13 -35.79
C ASN A 159 8.62 -41.29 -35.11
N LYS A 160 7.74 -42.16 -35.64
CA LYS A 160 6.36 -42.39 -35.13
C LYS A 160 6.29 -42.65 -33.62
N GLU A 161 7.27 -43.36 -33.05
CA GLU A 161 7.30 -43.65 -31.61
C GLU A 161 7.58 -42.41 -30.75
N ASP A 162 8.47 -41.53 -31.20
CA ASP A 162 8.83 -40.33 -30.44
C ASP A 162 7.73 -39.27 -30.53
N ILE A 163 7.05 -39.18 -31.68
CA ILE A 163 5.83 -38.36 -31.83
C ILE A 163 4.78 -38.80 -30.80
N ARG A 164 4.59 -40.11 -30.57
CA ARG A 164 3.62 -40.60 -29.57
C ARG A 164 3.96 -40.13 -28.16
N LYS A 165 5.25 -40.14 -27.78
CA LYS A 165 5.71 -39.68 -26.45
C LYS A 165 5.43 -38.18 -26.27
N VAL A 166 5.75 -37.37 -27.28
CA VAL A 166 5.51 -35.92 -27.33
C VAL A 166 4.02 -35.60 -27.31
N LEU A 167 3.20 -36.28 -28.12
CA LEU A 167 1.76 -36.07 -28.16
C LEU A 167 1.09 -36.31 -26.80
N ILE A 168 1.54 -37.32 -26.04
CA ILE A 168 1.04 -37.56 -24.69
C ILE A 168 1.40 -36.41 -23.74
N HIS A 169 2.61 -35.87 -23.86
CA HIS A 169 3.08 -34.72 -23.10
C HIS A 169 2.24 -33.48 -23.43
N GLU A 170 2.19 -33.09 -24.71
CA GLU A 170 1.43 -31.93 -25.20
C GLU A 170 -0.06 -32.02 -24.87
N LYS A 171 -0.68 -33.20 -25.06
CA LYS A 171 -2.07 -33.44 -24.65
C LYS A 171 -2.30 -33.16 -23.17
N THR A 172 -1.33 -33.46 -22.31
CA THR A 172 -1.45 -33.18 -20.87
C THR A 172 -1.48 -31.68 -20.58
N HIS A 173 -0.70 -30.86 -21.32
CA HIS A 173 -0.78 -29.40 -21.19
C HIS A 173 -2.16 -28.86 -21.55
N ALA A 174 -2.76 -29.40 -22.60
CA ALA A 174 -4.10 -29.02 -23.04
C ALA A 174 -5.18 -29.42 -22.04
N GLU A 175 -5.20 -30.69 -21.63
CA GLU A 175 -6.18 -31.24 -20.69
C GLU A 175 -6.18 -30.52 -19.34
N LYS A 176 -4.99 -30.14 -18.86
CA LYS A 176 -4.81 -29.47 -17.56
C LYS A 176 -4.81 -27.94 -17.63
N LEU A 177 -4.97 -27.39 -18.84
CA LEU A 177 -5.00 -25.96 -19.10
C LEU A 177 -3.75 -25.23 -18.58
N HIS A 178 -2.57 -25.83 -18.76
CA HIS A 178 -1.29 -25.25 -18.30
C HIS A 178 -1.01 -23.85 -18.90
N SER A 179 -1.60 -23.54 -20.06
CA SER A 179 -1.54 -22.20 -20.66
C SER A 179 -2.20 -21.13 -19.78
N ILE A 180 -3.26 -21.47 -19.04
CA ILE A 180 -3.89 -20.54 -18.09
C ILE A 180 -2.94 -20.23 -16.94
N ASP A 181 -2.23 -21.23 -16.41
CA ASP A 181 -1.28 -21.00 -15.33
C ASP A 181 -0.14 -20.07 -15.79
N ARG A 182 0.39 -20.30 -17.00
CA ARG A 182 1.42 -19.44 -17.61
C ARG A 182 0.89 -18.01 -17.82
N PHE A 183 -0.37 -17.87 -18.24
CA PHE A 183 -1.03 -16.58 -18.40
C PHE A 183 -1.15 -15.82 -17.06
N ILE A 184 -1.62 -16.48 -16.00
CA ILE A 184 -1.72 -15.91 -14.65
C ILE A 184 -0.33 -15.50 -14.14
N ALA A 185 0.67 -16.37 -14.31
CA ALA A 185 2.04 -16.08 -13.89
C ALA A 185 2.63 -14.87 -14.64
N GLU A 186 2.38 -14.75 -15.95
CA GLU A 186 2.83 -13.61 -16.74
C GLU A 186 2.14 -12.31 -16.29
N ILE A 187 0.84 -12.33 -15.94
CA ILE A 187 0.16 -11.15 -15.37
C ILE A 187 0.86 -10.67 -14.08
N ILE A 188 1.18 -11.59 -13.17
CA ILE A 188 1.90 -11.26 -11.92
C ILE A 188 3.27 -10.66 -12.25
N VAL A 189 3.98 -11.21 -13.23
CA VAL A 189 5.28 -10.70 -13.70
C VAL A 189 5.14 -9.32 -14.34
N ILE A 190 4.07 -9.04 -15.09
CA ILE A 190 3.83 -7.73 -15.70
C ILE A 190 3.59 -6.68 -14.60
N ILE A 191 2.73 -6.99 -13.62
CA ILE A 191 2.44 -6.08 -12.51
C ILE A 191 3.68 -5.83 -11.65
N GLN A 192 4.46 -6.88 -11.38
CA GLN A 192 5.67 -6.84 -10.55
C GLN A 192 6.96 -6.97 -11.39
N TRP A 193 7.03 -6.32 -12.55
CA TRP A 193 8.12 -6.50 -13.51
C TRP A 193 9.51 -6.15 -12.94
N PHE A 194 9.55 -5.22 -11.99
CA PHE A 194 10.75 -4.81 -11.27
C PHE A 194 11.20 -5.86 -10.23
N ASN A 195 10.31 -6.76 -9.81
CA ASN A 195 10.59 -7.79 -8.81
C ASN A 195 11.23 -9.02 -9.49
N PRO A 196 12.52 -9.31 -9.30
CA PRO A 196 13.17 -10.47 -9.91
C PRO A 196 12.58 -11.81 -9.42
N LEU A 197 11.98 -11.84 -8.22
CA LEU A 197 11.35 -13.05 -7.68
C LEU A 197 10.03 -13.39 -8.39
N SER A 198 9.39 -12.43 -9.07
CA SER A 198 8.22 -12.73 -9.92
C SER A 198 8.59 -13.64 -11.09
N ARG A 199 9.75 -13.42 -11.72
CA ARG A 199 10.30 -14.29 -12.77
C ARG A 199 10.66 -15.67 -12.22
N SER A 200 11.22 -15.70 -11.02
CA SER A 200 11.48 -16.97 -10.34
C SER A 200 10.18 -17.73 -10.04
N TYR A 201 9.12 -17.04 -9.64
CA TYR A 201 7.80 -17.62 -9.42
C TYR A 201 7.22 -18.22 -10.71
N GLN A 202 7.26 -17.46 -11.81
CA GLN A 202 6.87 -17.95 -13.14
C GLN A 202 7.61 -19.23 -13.52
N GLY A 203 8.93 -19.28 -13.32
CA GLY A 203 9.71 -20.48 -13.56
C GLY A 203 9.31 -21.69 -12.71
N GLN A 204 8.79 -21.49 -11.49
CA GLN A 204 8.26 -22.60 -10.68
C GLN A 204 6.90 -23.10 -11.19
N ILE A 205 6.04 -22.20 -11.71
CA ILE A 205 4.77 -22.57 -12.36
C ILE A 205 5.05 -23.38 -13.64
N GLU A 206 6.02 -22.95 -14.45
CA GLU A 206 6.42 -23.71 -15.64
C GLU A 206 6.96 -25.08 -15.26
N LEU A 207 7.87 -25.14 -14.30
CA LEU A 207 8.47 -26.38 -13.86
C LEU A 207 7.45 -27.38 -13.30
N ILE A 208 6.45 -26.92 -12.53
CA ILE A 208 5.41 -27.81 -12.00
C ILE A 208 4.52 -28.36 -13.12
N ASN A 209 4.24 -27.55 -14.14
CA ASN A 209 3.48 -27.95 -15.31
C ASN A 209 4.24 -28.99 -16.15
N GLU A 210 5.55 -28.81 -16.33
CA GLU A 210 6.43 -29.80 -16.96
C GLU A 210 6.45 -31.12 -16.18
N TYR A 211 6.55 -31.07 -14.85
CA TYR A 211 6.50 -32.28 -14.01
C TYR A 211 5.18 -33.05 -14.18
N GLU A 212 4.07 -32.34 -14.25
CA GLU A 212 2.76 -32.94 -14.45
C GLU A 212 2.61 -33.61 -15.83
N ALA A 213 3.19 -33.01 -16.88
CA ALA A 213 3.21 -33.56 -18.22
C ALA A 213 4.15 -34.77 -18.33
N ASP A 214 5.38 -34.66 -17.82
CA ASP A 214 6.36 -35.75 -17.76
C ASP A 214 5.82 -36.98 -17.02
N HIS A 215 5.15 -36.76 -15.88
CA HIS A 215 4.57 -37.85 -15.10
C HIS A 215 3.37 -38.51 -15.81
N SER A 216 2.63 -37.78 -16.65
CA SER A 216 1.56 -38.35 -17.47
C SER A 216 2.12 -39.31 -18.53
N VAL A 217 3.24 -38.96 -19.16
CA VAL A 217 3.96 -39.82 -20.12
C VAL A 217 4.39 -41.13 -19.46
N ILE A 218 5.07 -41.04 -18.31
CA ILE A 218 5.55 -42.22 -17.57
C ILE A 218 4.38 -43.10 -17.09
N ASN A 219 3.29 -42.50 -16.60
CA ASN A 219 2.11 -43.23 -16.16
C ASN A 219 1.39 -43.98 -17.27
N LYS A 220 1.51 -43.55 -18.54
CA LYS A 220 0.95 -44.27 -19.70
C LYS A 220 1.81 -45.48 -20.13
N GLY A 221 2.81 -45.85 -19.34
CA GLY A 221 3.63 -47.05 -19.55
C GLY A 221 4.83 -46.84 -20.46
N ILE A 222 5.18 -45.60 -20.79
CA ILE A 222 6.37 -45.28 -21.58
C ILE A 222 7.62 -45.47 -20.70
N ASN A 223 8.65 -46.10 -21.26
CA ASN A 223 9.92 -46.26 -20.57
C ASN A 223 10.51 -44.88 -20.22
N LYS A 224 10.75 -44.67 -18.93
CA LYS A 224 11.28 -43.42 -18.38
C LYS A 224 12.62 -43.00 -19.00
N TYR A 225 13.55 -43.94 -19.21
CA TYR A 225 14.88 -43.62 -19.73
C TYR A 225 14.83 -43.24 -21.21
N ASP A 226 14.02 -43.96 -22.00
CA ASP A 226 13.81 -43.63 -23.42
C ASP A 226 13.17 -42.25 -23.58
N TYR A 227 12.26 -41.88 -22.68
CA TYR A 227 11.65 -40.55 -22.66
C TYR A 227 12.64 -39.46 -22.20
N GLN A 228 13.46 -39.72 -21.19
CA GLN A 228 14.51 -38.78 -20.77
C GLN A 228 15.54 -38.52 -21.87
N ALA A 229 15.95 -39.57 -22.58
CA ALA A 229 16.86 -39.46 -23.73
C ALA A 229 16.25 -38.60 -24.84
N LEU A 230 14.96 -38.79 -25.13
CA LEU A 230 14.23 -37.95 -26.10
C LEU A 230 14.29 -36.46 -25.73
N ILE A 231 13.97 -36.10 -24.48
CA ILE A 231 14.01 -34.71 -24.01
C ILE A 231 15.43 -34.14 -24.11
N ILE A 232 16.44 -34.92 -23.70
CA ILE A 232 17.84 -34.48 -23.74
C ILE A 232 18.29 -34.23 -25.19
N ASN A 233 17.92 -35.11 -26.12
CA ASN A 233 18.26 -34.97 -27.53
C ASN A 233 17.62 -33.72 -28.15
N GLN A 234 16.34 -33.45 -27.85
CA GLN A 234 15.64 -32.23 -28.29
C GLN A 234 16.41 -30.97 -27.84
N ILE A 235 16.79 -30.90 -26.56
CA ILE A 235 17.49 -29.75 -26.00
C ILE A 235 18.94 -29.66 -26.52
N ALA A 236 19.59 -30.79 -26.79
CA ALA A 236 20.97 -30.82 -27.29
C ALA A 236 21.08 -30.27 -28.71
N GLU A 237 20.09 -30.54 -29.57
CA GLU A 237 20.01 -29.98 -30.93
C GLU A 237 19.88 -28.45 -30.92
N GLU A 238 19.23 -27.87 -29.89
CA GLU A 238 19.09 -26.42 -29.72
C GLU A 238 20.39 -25.74 -29.25
N LYS A 239 21.17 -26.42 -28.40
CA LYS A 239 22.38 -25.85 -27.76
C LYS A 239 23.60 -25.70 -28.66
N LEU A 240 23.59 -26.29 -29.85
CA LEU A 240 24.71 -26.15 -30.80
C LEU A 240 24.87 -24.71 -31.36
N ILE A 241 24.00 -23.75 -31.00
CA ILE A 241 23.98 -22.40 -31.61
C ILE A 241 24.11 -21.23 -30.60
N THR A 242 24.15 -21.41 -29.27
CA THR A 242 24.15 -20.23 -28.37
C THR A 242 25.01 -20.36 -27.10
N PHE A 243 25.85 -19.35 -26.83
CA PHE A 243 26.72 -19.19 -25.65
C PHE A 243 25.97 -18.87 -24.33
N SER A 244 24.63 -19.01 -24.28
CA SER A 244 23.81 -18.58 -23.15
C SER A 244 22.67 -19.55 -22.88
N SER A 245 22.69 -20.26 -21.74
CA SER A 245 21.49 -20.70 -20.99
C SER A 245 21.85 -21.61 -19.80
N HIS A 246 22.36 -21.04 -18.71
CA HIS A 246 22.45 -21.76 -17.43
C HIS A 246 21.07 -22.00 -16.77
N LEU A 247 20.06 -21.17 -17.10
CA LEU A 247 18.71 -21.27 -16.52
C LEU A 247 17.92 -22.48 -17.06
N ASN A 248 17.90 -22.74 -18.37
CA ASN A 248 17.20 -23.92 -18.93
C ASN A 248 17.90 -25.23 -18.53
N GLN A 249 19.23 -25.20 -18.32
CA GLN A 249 19.96 -26.36 -17.81
C GLN A 249 19.51 -26.72 -16.39
N SER A 250 19.25 -25.74 -15.54
CA SER A 250 18.76 -25.97 -14.18
C SER A 250 17.35 -26.58 -14.17
N GLN A 251 16.44 -26.13 -15.03
CA GLN A 251 15.07 -26.66 -15.12
C GLN A 251 15.05 -28.07 -15.70
N THR A 252 15.82 -28.33 -16.75
CA THR A 252 15.94 -29.68 -17.35
C THR A 252 16.47 -30.68 -16.34
N LYS A 253 17.52 -30.30 -15.59
CA LYS A 253 18.06 -31.13 -14.51
C LYS A 253 16.99 -31.47 -13.46
N LYS A 254 16.20 -30.47 -13.07
CA LYS A 254 15.10 -30.64 -12.11
C LYS A 254 14.02 -31.61 -12.64
N ARG A 255 13.65 -31.53 -13.93
CA ARG A 255 12.75 -32.52 -14.58
C ARG A 255 13.31 -33.94 -14.49
N MET A 256 14.60 -34.14 -14.80
CA MET A 256 15.25 -35.46 -14.70
C MET A 256 15.22 -36.02 -13.27
N ILE A 257 15.52 -35.17 -12.28
CA ILE A 257 15.48 -35.56 -10.86
C ILE A 257 14.06 -35.96 -10.46
N MET A 258 13.05 -35.18 -10.82
CA MET A 258 11.66 -35.43 -10.41
C MET A 258 11.03 -36.62 -11.12
N MET A 259 11.36 -36.89 -12.39
CA MET A 259 10.97 -38.13 -13.07
C MET A 259 11.55 -39.39 -12.41
N ASN A 260 12.69 -39.27 -11.72
CA ASN A 260 13.30 -40.37 -10.99
C ASN A 260 12.79 -40.52 -9.55
N LYS A 261 11.91 -39.61 -9.10
CA LYS A 261 11.41 -39.58 -7.74
C LYS A 261 10.06 -40.28 -7.62
N ASN A 262 9.92 -41.14 -6.61
CA ASN A 262 8.64 -41.75 -6.27
C ASN A 262 7.79 -40.78 -5.45
N ILE A 263 6.98 -39.95 -6.12
CA ILE A 263 6.16 -38.94 -5.46
C ILE A 263 4.82 -39.55 -5.08
N LYS A 264 4.67 -39.88 -3.80
CA LYS A 264 3.42 -40.38 -3.25
C LYS A 264 2.70 -39.28 -2.49
N PHE A 265 1.38 -39.24 -2.62
CA PHE A 265 0.54 -38.41 -1.77
C PHE A 265 0.74 -38.84 -0.31
N SER A 266 0.95 -37.87 0.58
CA SER A 266 1.08 -38.08 2.02
C SER A 266 0.32 -36.99 2.76
N ARG A 267 -0.33 -37.33 3.89
CA ARG A 267 -1.02 -36.35 4.75
C ARG A 267 -0.10 -35.18 5.16
N SER A 268 1.20 -35.45 5.32
CA SER A 268 2.20 -34.40 5.59
C SER A 268 2.27 -33.33 4.49
N SER A 269 1.98 -33.67 3.24
CA SER A 269 1.96 -32.71 2.13
C SER A 269 0.87 -31.66 2.27
N VAL A 270 -0.29 -32.04 2.83
CA VAL A 270 -1.41 -31.13 3.07
C VAL A 270 -1.05 -30.14 4.18
N PHE A 271 -0.46 -30.61 5.29
CA PHE A 271 -0.01 -29.73 6.38
C PHE A 271 1.05 -28.72 5.93
N ARG A 272 1.93 -29.09 4.99
CA ARG A 272 2.91 -28.14 4.44
C ARG A 272 2.29 -27.05 3.61
N VAL A 273 1.21 -27.35 2.86
CA VAL A 273 0.44 -26.30 2.17
C VAL A 273 -0.36 -25.45 3.15
N LEU A 274 -0.85 -26.05 4.23
CA LEU A 274 -1.56 -25.32 5.29
C LEU A 274 -0.69 -24.22 5.93
N LEU A 275 0.65 -24.29 5.82
CA LEU A 275 1.55 -23.22 6.23
C LEU A 275 1.26 -21.86 5.57
N ILE A 276 0.53 -21.84 4.45
CA ILE A 276 0.09 -20.57 3.85
C ILE A 276 -0.78 -19.76 4.82
N ILE A 277 -1.61 -20.41 5.65
CA ILE A 277 -2.53 -19.73 6.57
C ILE A 277 -1.78 -18.98 7.67
N PRO A 278 -0.92 -19.61 8.52
CA PRO A 278 -0.21 -18.89 9.55
C PRO A 278 0.78 -17.86 9.00
N VAL A 279 1.40 -18.14 7.84
CA VAL A 279 2.32 -17.17 7.21
C VAL A 279 1.58 -15.94 6.71
N THR A 280 0.45 -16.12 6.01
CA THR A 280 -0.37 -14.98 5.58
C THR A 280 -0.96 -14.22 6.76
N ALA A 281 -1.45 -14.92 7.80
CA ALA A 281 -1.92 -14.28 9.03
C ALA A 281 -0.83 -13.43 9.71
N LEU A 282 0.41 -13.94 9.78
CA LEU A 282 1.55 -13.20 10.34
C LEU A 282 1.92 -11.98 9.49
N LEU A 283 1.89 -12.10 8.16
CA LEU A 283 2.12 -10.97 7.25
C LEU A 283 1.05 -9.88 7.45
N VAL A 284 -0.22 -10.29 7.51
CA VAL A 284 -1.35 -9.38 7.77
C VAL A 284 -1.20 -8.68 9.12
N PHE A 285 -0.93 -9.44 10.18
CA PHE A 285 -0.77 -8.91 11.53
C PHE A 285 0.43 -7.97 11.65
N GLY A 286 1.58 -8.32 11.05
CA GLY A 286 2.77 -7.47 11.07
C GLY A 286 2.54 -6.12 10.38
N ILE A 287 1.83 -6.11 9.25
CA ILE A 287 1.50 -4.86 8.55
C ILE A 287 0.47 -4.04 9.33
N ALA A 288 -0.50 -4.67 9.99
CA ALA A 288 -1.47 -3.96 10.84
C ALA A 288 -0.81 -3.34 12.08
N CYS A 289 0.05 -4.10 12.78
CA CYS A 289 0.66 -3.68 14.05
C CYS A 289 1.65 -2.52 13.87
N THR A 290 2.44 -2.52 12.79
CA THR A 290 3.36 -1.41 12.46
C THR A 290 2.65 -0.09 12.18
N ARG A 291 1.34 -0.12 11.93
CA ARG A 291 0.53 1.07 11.67
C ARG A 291 -0.08 1.64 12.94
N ASP A 292 -0.59 0.80 13.85
CA ASP A 292 -1.12 1.27 15.12
C ASP A 292 -0.05 1.98 15.96
N GLU A 293 1.21 1.52 15.89
CA GLU A 293 2.35 2.17 16.54
C GLU A 293 2.64 3.57 15.93
N GLN A 294 2.50 3.74 14.61
CA GLN A 294 2.63 5.06 13.98
C GLN A 294 1.49 6.02 14.33
N ILE A 295 0.27 5.51 14.51
CA ILE A 295 -0.87 6.32 14.96
C ILE A 295 -0.72 6.69 16.44
N ALA A 296 -0.23 5.78 17.28
CA ALA A 296 0.02 6.02 18.70
C ALA A 296 1.14 7.03 18.94
N ASP A 297 2.19 7.03 18.12
CA ASP A 297 3.30 7.99 18.21
C ASP A 297 2.92 9.39 17.67
N HIS A 298 1.87 9.49 16.84
CA HIS A 298 1.31 10.75 16.33
C HIS A 298 0.10 11.28 17.12
N GLN A 299 -0.40 10.55 18.11
CA GLN A 299 -1.24 11.19 19.13
C GLN A 299 -0.31 12.07 19.97
N VAL A 300 -0.54 13.39 19.88
CA VAL A 300 0.12 14.40 20.72
C VAL A 300 0.22 13.84 22.13
N ARG A 301 1.45 13.52 22.57
CA ARG A 301 1.75 13.37 23.99
C ARG A 301 1.38 14.71 24.61
N ILE A 302 0.19 14.80 25.19
CA ILE A 302 -0.08 15.82 26.20
C ILE A 302 0.87 15.45 27.33
N ASP A 303 1.90 16.26 27.51
CA ASP A 303 2.85 16.08 28.59
C ASP A 303 2.06 15.98 29.89
N PRO A 304 2.28 14.94 30.73
CA PRO A 304 1.60 14.81 32.02
C PRO A 304 1.83 16.00 32.97
N GLU A 305 2.73 16.92 32.65
CA GLU A 305 3.04 18.11 33.45
C GLU A 305 1.97 19.22 33.39
N LEU A 306 0.98 19.15 32.48
CA LEU A 306 -0.11 20.15 32.43
C LEU A 306 -1.24 19.91 33.45
N GLU A 307 -1.14 18.91 34.32
CA GLU A 307 -2.14 18.67 35.38
C GLU A 307 -2.24 19.85 36.38
N ASN A 308 -1.26 20.77 36.37
CA ASN A 308 -1.25 22.02 37.14
C ASN A 308 -0.99 23.26 36.25
N ALA A 309 -1.62 23.34 35.08
CA ALA A 309 -1.54 24.55 34.26
C ALA A 309 -2.29 25.72 34.91
N ILE A 310 -1.66 26.89 34.97
CA ILE A 310 -2.29 28.13 35.43
C ILE A 310 -3.03 28.76 34.24
N TYR A 311 -4.35 28.86 34.34
CA TYR A 311 -5.18 29.48 33.30
C TYR A 311 -5.33 30.98 33.56
N ILE A 312 -5.06 31.81 32.55
CA ILE A 312 -5.22 33.27 32.60
C ILE A 312 -6.20 33.67 31.50
N VAL A 313 -7.37 34.20 31.85
CA VAL A 313 -8.37 34.67 30.88
C VAL A 313 -8.40 36.19 30.94
N ASP A 314 -8.11 36.84 29.82
CA ASP A 314 -8.08 38.30 29.71
C ASP A 314 -7.25 38.99 30.83
N GLY A 315 -6.13 38.35 31.21
CA GLY A 315 -5.23 38.84 32.26
C GLY A 315 -5.58 38.43 33.69
N VAL A 316 -6.65 37.65 33.91
CA VAL A 316 -7.10 37.18 35.23
C VAL A 316 -6.87 35.69 35.38
N GLN A 317 -6.22 35.26 36.47
CA GLN A 317 -6.07 33.84 36.77
C GLN A 317 -7.44 33.21 37.12
N VAL A 318 -7.77 32.10 36.45
CA VAL A 318 -8.99 31.32 36.69
C VAL A 318 -8.64 29.89 37.09
N ASP A 319 -9.47 29.29 37.95
CA ASP A 319 -9.27 27.92 38.42
C ASP A 319 -9.62 26.87 37.35
N ASN A 320 -10.47 27.23 36.39
CA ASN A 320 -10.90 26.39 35.27
C ASN A 320 -11.41 27.26 34.10
N ILE A 321 -11.41 26.69 32.90
CA ILE A 321 -11.83 27.31 31.63
C ILE A 321 -13.19 26.77 31.13
N ASP A 322 -13.85 25.88 31.87
CA ASP A 322 -15.14 25.26 31.50
C ASP A 322 -16.27 26.28 31.22
N ASP A 323 -16.19 27.48 31.79
CA ASP A 323 -17.21 28.54 31.64
C ASP A 323 -16.96 29.46 30.41
N ILE A 324 -15.91 29.21 29.62
CA ILE A 324 -15.58 30.04 28.46
C ILE A 324 -16.28 29.49 27.21
N GLU A 325 -17.17 30.28 26.62
CA GLU A 325 -17.74 29.93 25.32
C GLU A 325 -16.66 29.92 24.24
N GLU A 326 -16.51 28.80 23.51
CA GLU A 326 -15.54 28.66 22.40
C GLU A 326 -15.65 29.80 21.37
N SER A 327 -16.87 30.32 21.17
CA SER A 327 -17.15 31.41 20.23
C SER A 327 -16.50 32.74 20.63
N SER A 328 -16.20 32.93 21.92
CA SER A 328 -15.66 34.15 22.51
C SER A 328 -14.15 34.24 22.44
N ILE A 329 -13.44 33.15 22.15
CA ILE A 329 -11.97 33.08 22.19
C ILE A 329 -11.36 33.75 20.94
N LYS A 330 -10.40 34.65 21.17
CA LYS A 330 -9.64 35.40 20.14
C LYS A 330 -8.26 34.80 19.91
N SER A 331 -7.54 34.48 20.98
CA SER A 331 -6.26 33.77 20.91
C SER A 331 -6.00 32.97 22.17
N ILE A 332 -5.19 31.92 22.04
CA ILE A 332 -4.68 31.12 23.16
C ILE A 332 -3.16 31.11 23.03
N ASP A 333 -2.48 31.53 24.08
CA ASP A 333 -1.02 31.52 24.20
C ASP A 333 -0.61 30.52 25.27
N ILE A 334 0.27 29.59 24.92
CA ILE A 334 0.76 28.54 25.83
C ILE A 334 2.24 28.80 26.10
N ASN A 335 2.58 29.12 27.35
CA ASN A 335 3.95 29.24 27.81
C ASN A 335 4.32 27.96 28.59
N LYS A 336 5.20 27.16 27.98
CA LYS A 336 5.67 25.88 28.53
C LYS A 336 6.68 26.03 29.66
N ASP A 337 7.40 27.16 29.73
CA ASP A 337 8.42 27.38 30.76
C ASP A 337 7.77 27.68 32.12
N ASP A 338 6.63 28.38 32.12
CA ASP A 338 5.89 28.79 33.32
C ASP A 338 4.57 27.99 33.53
N ASN A 339 4.32 26.98 32.70
CA ASN A 339 3.10 26.16 32.71
C ASN A 339 1.79 27.01 32.70
N THR A 340 1.75 28.08 31.91
CA THR A 340 0.63 29.03 31.84
C THR A 340 -0.09 28.95 30.50
N VAL A 341 -1.43 28.99 30.54
CA VAL A 341 -2.32 29.04 29.37
C VAL A 341 -3.09 30.36 29.44
N THR A 342 -2.79 31.28 28.52
CA THR A 342 -3.46 32.59 28.44
C THR A 342 -4.50 32.58 27.33
N ILE A 343 -5.75 32.89 27.65
CA ILE A 343 -6.89 32.96 26.73
C ILE A 343 -7.32 34.41 26.64
N ASN A 344 -7.22 35.01 25.47
CA ASN A 344 -7.76 36.34 25.21
C ASN A 344 -9.11 36.20 24.50
N THR A 345 -10.15 36.88 24.99
CA THR A 345 -11.49 36.87 24.40
C THR A 345 -11.71 38.07 23.46
N LYS A 346 -12.66 37.94 22.54
CA LYS A 346 -13.04 38.94 21.53
C LYS A 346 -13.63 40.21 22.13
N THR A 347 -13.98 40.22 23.41
CA THR A 347 -14.64 41.35 24.10
C THR A 347 -13.67 42.50 24.45
N SER A 348 -12.37 42.34 24.17
CA SER A 348 -11.36 43.37 24.40
C SER A 348 -11.32 44.42 23.28
N MET A 349 -12.06 45.52 23.52
CA MET A 349 -11.94 46.90 22.98
C MET A 349 -13.26 47.45 22.43
N GLU A 350 -14.11 47.98 23.31
CA GLU A 350 -14.98 49.11 22.99
C GLU A 350 -15.31 49.83 24.31
N MET A 351 -14.98 51.12 24.42
CA MET A 351 -15.44 51.95 25.54
C MET A 351 -16.98 51.92 25.56
N PRO A 352 -17.63 51.56 26.67
CA PRO A 352 -19.08 51.64 26.73
C PRO A 352 -19.52 53.08 26.49
N SER A 353 -20.36 53.31 25.48
CA SER A 353 -20.99 54.60 25.24
C SER A 353 -22.26 54.66 26.09
N GLY A 354 -22.24 55.34 27.24
CA GLY A 354 -23.34 55.32 28.19
C GLY A 354 -23.02 56.01 29.52
N ASN A 355 -23.94 55.92 30.48
CA ASN A 355 -23.77 56.41 31.85
C ASN A 355 -22.84 55.45 32.61
N LEU A 356 -21.65 55.91 33.00
CA LEU A 356 -20.60 55.07 33.60
C LEU A 356 -20.27 55.48 35.02
N LEU A 357 -20.19 54.48 35.90
CA LEU A 357 -19.70 54.67 37.26
C LEU A 357 -18.18 54.54 37.28
N CYS A 358 -17.47 55.57 37.74
CA CYS A 358 -16.02 55.51 37.95
C CYS A 358 -15.69 55.40 39.44
N LEU A 359 -14.90 54.39 39.81
CA LEU A 359 -14.41 54.14 41.16
C LEU A 359 -12.88 54.23 41.16
N ILE A 360 -12.32 55.14 41.94
CA ILE A 360 -10.86 55.26 42.14
C ILE A 360 -10.53 54.82 43.55
N ASN A 361 -9.68 53.79 43.70
CA ASN A 361 -9.36 53.18 45.00
C ASN A 361 -10.61 52.80 45.83
N GLY A 362 -11.70 52.42 45.15
CA GLY A 362 -12.98 52.08 45.76
C GLY A 362 -13.92 53.26 46.08
N GLU A 363 -13.52 54.50 45.80
CA GLU A 363 -14.37 55.68 46.01
C GLU A 363 -15.06 56.16 44.73
N LYS A 364 -16.39 56.37 44.82
CA LYS A 364 -17.24 56.87 43.73
C LYS A 364 -16.84 58.28 43.34
N GLN A 365 -16.49 58.44 42.07
CA GLN A 365 -16.25 59.74 41.45
C GLN A 365 -17.56 60.37 40.97
N PRO A 366 -17.58 61.70 40.75
CA PRO A 366 -18.73 62.38 40.16
C PRO A 366 -19.11 61.80 38.79
N ASP A 367 -20.39 61.78 38.45
CA ASP A 367 -20.91 61.20 37.20
C ASP A 367 -20.36 61.89 35.92
N ASN A 368 -19.75 63.06 36.04
CA ASN A 368 -19.10 63.81 34.96
C ASN A 368 -17.55 63.76 35.02
N PHE A 369 -16.99 62.84 35.78
CA PHE A 369 -15.54 62.68 35.92
C PHE A 369 -14.90 62.25 34.59
N ASP A 370 -13.96 63.05 34.10
CA ASP A 370 -13.19 62.71 32.90
C ASP A 370 -12.04 61.79 33.28
N VAL A 371 -12.17 60.51 32.92
CA VAL A 371 -11.15 59.48 33.17
C VAL A 371 -9.83 59.82 32.48
N ASN A 372 -9.85 60.61 31.39
CA ASN A 372 -8.62 61.05 30.71
C ASN A 372 -7.83 62.10 31.50
N SER A 373 -8.37 62.61 32.61
CA SER A 373 -7.66 63.54 33.49
C SER A 373 -6.65 62.86 34.43
N ILE A 374 -6.64 61.53 34.50
CA ILE A 374 -5.71 60.74 35.32
C ILE A 374 -4.40 60.55 34.56
N ASP A 375 -3.26 60.81 35.23
CA ASP A 375 -1.93 60.51 34.69
C ASP A 375 -1.76 58.98 34.55
N PRO A 376 -1.55 58.44 33.34
CA PRO A 376 -1.36 57.00 33.14
C PRO A 376 -0.21 56.40 33.96
N ALA A 377 0.80 57.20 34.34
CA ALA A 377 1.94 56.72 35.13
C ALA A 377 1.59 56.33 36.57
N THR A 378 0.49 56.87 37.11
CA THR A 378 0.05 56.67 38.51
C THR A 378 -0.92 55.50 38.67
N ILE A 379 -1.38 54.90 37.57
CA ILE A 379 -2.33 53.79 37.58
C ILE A 379 -1.59 52.48 37.85
N GLU A 380 -2.04 51.74 38.86
CA GLU A 380 -1.62 50.38 39.16
C GLU A 380 -2.44 49.38 38.33
N THR A 381 -3.77 49.52 38.34
CA THR A 381 -4.69 48.68 37.56
C THR A 381 -5.91 49.48 37.08
N MET A 382 -6.45 49.12 35.91
CA MET A 382 -7.72 49.65 35.40
C MET A 382 -8.55 48.48 34.86
N ASN A 383 -9.75 48.27 35.43
CA ASN A 383 -10.69 47.24 35.02
C ASN A 383 -12.00 47.88 34.56
N ILE A 384 -12.62 47.32 33.51
CA ILE A 384 -13.91 47.77 33.01
C ILE A 384 -14.89 46.60 33.10
N CYS A 385 -15.92 46.75 33.93
CA CYS A 385 -16.99 45.79 34.11
C CYS A 385 -18.19 46.18 33.25
N LYS A 386 -18.70 45.25 32.44
CA LYS A 386 -19.94 45.41 31.66
C LYS A 386 -20.91 44.28 31.96
N GLY A 387 -22.21 44.59 32.00
CA GLY A 387 -23.28 43.62 32.18
C GLY A 387 -24.00 43.73 33.54
N GLU A 388 -25.32 43.59 33.51
CA GLU A 388 -26.22 43.92 34.62
C GLU A 388 -25.88 43.21 35.94
N LYS A 389 -25.41 41.95 35.89
CA LYS A 389 -25.02 41.18 37.08
C LYS A 389 -23.74 41.69 37.73
N LEU A 390 -22.77 42.17 36.94
CA LEU A 390 -21.48 42.66 37.46
C LEU A 390 -21.60 44.09 37.98
N VAL A 391 -22.38 44.94 37.32
CA VAL A 391 -22.66 46.30 37.78
C VAL A 391 -23.33 46.29 39.17
N LYS A 392 -24.28 45.37 39.39
CA LYS A 392 -24.97 45.18 40.68
C LYS A 392 -24.07 44.81 41.86
N GLN A 393 -22.81 44.42 41.63
CA GLN A 393 -21.86 44.19 42.73
C GLN A 393 -21.32 45.49 43.33
N TYR A 394 -21.38 46.59 42.57
CA TYR A 394 -20.79 47.88 42.94
C TYR A 394 -21.83 48.97 43.20
N THR A 395 -23.03 48.85 42.63
CA THR A 395 -24.11 49.83 42.84
C THR A 395 -25.49 49.23 42.51
N ASP A 396 -26.52 49.69 43.21
CA ASP A 396 -27.93 49.41 42.89
C ASP A 396 -28.54 50.42 41.89
N GLU A 397 -27.76 51.44 41.51
CA GLU A 397 -28.14 52.46 40.52
C GLU A 397 -27.93 51.95 39.07
N ASP A 398 -28.67 52.53 38.12
CA ASP A 398 -28.67 52.10 36.72
C ASP A 398 -27.47 52.72 35.95
N TYR A 399 -26.38 51.96 35.83
CA TYR A 399 -25.21 52.30 35.02
C TYR A 399 -24.95 51.24 33.94
N ASP A 400 -24.50 51.69 32.77
CA ASP A 400 -24.19 50.84 31.62
C ASP A 400 -22.87 50.06 31.82
N GLY A 401 -22.04 50.48 32.78
CA GLY A 401 -20.77 49.84 33.13
C GLY A 401 -20.05 50.53 34.30
N VAL A 402 -19.07 49.84 34.87
CA VAL A 402 -18.24 50.35 35.98
C VAL A 402 -16.77 50.34 35.58
N ILE A 403 -16.08 51.46 35.77
CA ILE A 403 -14.63 51.59 35.61
C ILE A 403 -14.00 51.58 37.01
N LEU A 404 -13.14 50.61 37.27
CA LEU A 404 -12.39 50.44 38.51
C LEU A 404 -10.94 50.84 38.24
N ILE A 405 -10.44 51.87 38.93
CA ILE A 405 -9.06 52.35 38.81
C ILE A 405 -8.40 52.24 40.18
N THR A 406 -7.28 51.53 40.25
CA THR A 406 -6.41 51.52 41.42
C THR A 406 -5.17 52.33 41.10
N LEU A 407 -4.83 53.29 41.95
CA LEU A 407 -3.61 54.10 41.83
C LEU A 407 -2.49 53.49 42.70
N LYS A 408 -1.24 53.68 42.29
CA LYS A 408 -0.02 53.20 42.98
C LYS A 408 0.23 53.85 44.33
#